data_AF-A0A061R5F3-F1
#
_entry.id   AF-A0A061R5F3-F1
#
_cell.length_a   1.000
_cell.length_b   1.000
_cell.length_c   1.000
_cell.angle_alpha   90.00
_cell.angle_beta   90.00
_cell.angle_gamma   90.00
#
_symmetry.space_group_name_H-M   'P 1'
#
loop_
_entity.id
_entity.type
_entity.pdbx_description
1 polymer ?
#
loop_
_entity_poly.entity_id
_entity_poly.type
_entity_poly.pdbx_seq_one_letter_code
_entity_poly.pdbx_strand_id
1 'polypeptide(L)'
;MATAHFLETDDLAPAFPLSKDELVERAKEFINSGFGSKKPELLSDDFQFLFPVVELDKDNFVKSFGSFRVDEAFPDLVTQYYGFRLDPVQPGRLWFDQISSGSHTGNFGGPFKHIKPTGKKVNTPPQAQSITFNEQGQVTQFTGGYVVDRRMGNTGGLGGLFGIMHAIGHTLPFPEAQPFRLSYRYRFFTYVNKTVQYIYGVVNGLLGYEKAKGS
;
A
#
# COMPACT_ATOMS: atom_id res chain seq x y z
N MET A 1 -9.35 -29.86 12.73
CA MET A 1 -8.04 -29.25 12.41
C MET A 1 -8.24 -28.29 11.26
N ALA A 2 -7.60 -27.12 11.25
CA ALA A 2 -7.57 -26.27 10.07
C ALA A 2 -6.55 -26.84 9.09
N THR A 3 -6.96 -27.12 7.85
CA THR A 3 -6.07 -27.57 6.78
C THR A 3 -5.57 -26.33 6.03
N ALA A 4 -4.25 -26.16 5.95
CA ALA A 4 -3.63 -25.12 5.12
C ALA A 4 -3.35 -25.70 3.74
N HIS A 5 -3.86 -25.06 2.69
CA HIS A 5 -3.52 -25.37 1.30
C HIS A 5 -2.46 -24.38 0.82
N PHE A 6 -1.33 -24.90 0.33
CA PHE A 6 -0.25 -24.11 -0.26
C PHE A 6 -0.45 -24.15 -1.78
N LEU A 7 -0.61 -22.97 -2.38
CA LEU A 7 -1.04 -22.84 -3.76
C LEU A 7 -0.14 -21.80 -4.42
N GLU A 8 0.40 -22.14 -5.59
CA GLU A 8 1.01 -21.16 -6.49
C GLU A 8 -0.15 -20.33 -7.07
N THR A 9 -0.08 -19.01 -6.92
CA THR A 9 -1.26 -18.14 -7.13
C THR A 9 -1.75 -18.12 -8.58
N ASP A 10 -0.85 -18.39 -9.53
CA ASP A 10 -1.18 -18.34 -10.95
C ASP A 10 -1.97 -19.57 -11.41
N ASP A 11 -1.76 -20.73 -10.79
CA ASP A 11 -2.42 -22.00 -11.18
C ASP A 11 -3.91 -22.03 -10.80
N LEU A 12 -4.33 -21.14 -9.90
CA LEU A 12 -5.71 -20.99 -9.44
C LEU A 12 -6.44 -19.84 -10.10
N ALA A 13 -5.74 -19.05 -10.92
CA ALA A 13 -6.35 -17.93 -11.59
C ALA A 13 -7.53 -18.42 -12.44
N PRO A 14 -8.71 -17.78 -12.34
CA PRO A 14 -9.82 -18.08 -13.23
C PRO A 14 -9.40 -17.88 -14.69
N ALA A 15 -10.00 -18.66 -15.60
CA ALA A 15 -9.74 -18.50 -17.03
C ALA A 15 -10.02 -17.07 -17.48
N PHE A 16 -9.11 -16.52 -18.28
CA PHE A 16 -9.20 -15.17 -18.82
C PHE A 16 -8.61 -15.14 -20.23
N PRO A 17 -9.14 -14.32 -21.17
CA PRO A 17 -8.68 -14.33 -22.57
C PRO A 17 -7.23 -13.89 -22.76
N LEU A 18 -6.68 -13.09 -21.85
CA LEU A 18 -5.30 -12.63 -21.89
C LEU A 18 -4.43 -13.44 -20.94
N SER A 19 -3.26 -13.86 -21.42
CA SER A 19 -2.25 -14.54 -20.61
C SER A 19 -1.63 -13.62 -19.55
N LYS A 20 -0.97 -14.21 -18.55
CA LYS A 20 -0.24 -13.44 -17.52
C LYS A 20 0.76 -12.45 -18.13
N ASP A 21 1.55 -12.90 -19.10
CA ASP A 21 2.57 -12.05 -19.73
C ASP A 21 1.93 -10.86 -20.47
N GLU A 22 0.81 -11.09 -21.16
CA GLU A 22 0.04 -10.04 -21.82
C GLU A 22 -0.56 -9.03 -20.83
N LEU A 23 -1.00 -9.48 -19.65
CA LEU A 23 -1.47 -8.61 -18.58
C LEU A 23 -0.32 -7.81 -17.95
N VAL A 24 0.85 -8.43 -17.77
CA VAL A 24 2.05 -7.75 -17.25
C VAL A 24 2.53 -6.67 -18.21
N GLU A 25 2.56 -6.92 -19.52
CA GLU A 25 2.94 -5.89 -20.49
C GLU A 25 1.94 -4.72 -20.52
N ARG A 26 0.64 -5.01 -20.45
CA ARG A 26 -0.40 -3.96 -20.34
C ARG A 26 -0.29 -3.18 -19.03
N ALA A 27 0.04 -3.86 -17.92
CA ALA A 27 0.27 -3.20 -16.63
C ALA A 27 1.47 -2.24 -16.71
N LYS A 28 2.56 -2.64 -17.37
CA LYS A 28 3.73 -1.77 -17.61
C LYS A 28 3.35 -0.56 -18.45
N GLU A 29 2.57 -0.72 -19.52
CA GLU A 29 2.09 0.40 -20.32
C GLU A 29 1.20 1.35 -19.50
N PHE A 30 0.26 0.81 -18.75
CA PHE A 30 -0.59 1.56 -17.84
C PHE A 30 0.23 2.37 -16.83
N ILE A 31 1.19 1.76 -16.14
CA ILE A 31 2.06 2.43 -15.17
C ILE A 31 2.89 3.53 -15.84
N ASN A 32 3.55 3.23 -16.96
CA ASN A 32 4.42 4.17 -17.68
C ASN A 32 3.65 5.34 -18.32
N SER A 33 2.35 5.19 -18.58
CA SER A 33 1.47 6.27 -19.03
C SER A 33 0.94 7.15 -17.88
N GLY A 34 1.55 7.08 -16.69
CA GLY A 34 1.06 7.77 -15.50
C GLY A 34 -0.26 7.17 -15.03
N PHE A 35 -0.31 5.84 -14.96
CA PHE A 35 -1.50 5.07 -14.58
C PHE A 35 -2.70 5.37 -15.49
N GLY A 36 -2.49 5.52 -16.80
CA GLY A 36 -3.53 5.85 -17.78
C GLY A 36 -3.96 7.32 -17.80
N SER A 37 -3.48 8.19 -16.90
CA SER A 37 -3.83 9.62 -16.94
C SER A 37 -3.33 10.35 -18.20
N LYS A 38 -2.21 9.90 -18.80
CA LYS A 38 -1.69 10.42 -20.08
C LYS A 38 -2.24 9.67 -21.30
N LYS A 39 -2.90 8.54 -21.09
CA LYS A 39 -3.51 7.68 -22.12
C LYS A 39 -4.88 7.15 -21.66
N PRO A 40 -5.92 8.01 -21.59
CA PRO A 40 -7.23 7.64 -21.04
C PRO A 40 -7.93 6.48 -21.76
N GLU A 41 -7.55 6.18 -23.00
CA GLU A 41 -8.02 5.04 -23.78
C GLU A 41 -7.64 3.67 -23.19
N LEU A 42 -6.60 3.63 -22.34
CA LEU A 42 -6.22 2.44 -21.58
C LEU A 42 -7.21 2.14 -20.44
N LEU A 43 -8.05 3.10 -20.06
CA LEU A 43 -9.06 2.95 -19.01
C LEU A 43 -10.40 2.58 -19.64
N SER A 44 -11.10 1.58 -19.11
CA SER A 44 -12.47 1.28 -19.52
C SER A 44 -13.41 2.41 -19.09
N ASP A 45 -14.61 2.48 -19.66
CA ASP A 45 -15.56 3.55 -19.33
C ASP A 45 -16.12 3.43 -17.90
N ASP A 46 -16.10 2.24 -17.32
CA ASP A 46 -16.49 1.95 -15.93
C ASP A 46 -15.30 1.97 -14.94
N PHE A 47 -14.14 2.47 -15.35
CA PHE A 47 -12.92 2.45 -14.55
C PHE A 47 -13.11 3.03 -13.13
N GLN A 48 -12.56 2.32 -12.13
CA GLN A 48 -12.52 2.74 -10.73
C GLN A 48 -11.08 2.79 -10.18
N PHE A 49 -10.72 3.93 -9.58
CA PHE A 49 -9.51 4.08 -8.77
C PHE A 49 -9.88 3.88 -7.29
N LEU A 50 -9.34 2.87 -6.62
CA LEU A 50 -9.73 2.49 -5.25
C LEU A 50 -8.52 2.42 -4.31
N PHE A 51 -8.32 3.47 -3.54
CA PHE A 51 -7.29 3.57 -2.50
C PHE A 51 -7.96 3.64 -1.12
N PRO A 52 -7.25 3.37 -0.01
CA PRO A 52 -7.85 3.21 1.32
C PRO A 52 -8.81 4.32 1.80
N VAL A 53 -8.69 5.54 1.26
CA VAL A 53 -9.50 6.71 1.63
C VAL A 53 -10.13 7.39 0.41
N VAL A 54 -9.69 7.06 -0.79
CA VAL A 54 -10.03 7.81 -2.01
C VAL A 54 -10.54 6.84 -3.07
N GLU A 55 -11.75 7.11 -3.54
CA GLU A 55 -12.37 6.40 -4.66
C GLU A 55 -12.72 7.43 -5.74
N LEU A 56 -12.33 7.17 -6.99
CA LEU A 56 -12.57 8.06 -8.12
C LEU A 56 -13.02 7.26 -9.34
N ASP A 57 -13.98 7.80 -10.09
CA ASP A 57 -14.27 7.38 -11.45
C ASP A 57 -13.17 7.83 -12.44
N LYS A 58 -13.27 7.35 -13.68
CA LYS A 58 -12.35 7.68 -14.79
C LYS A 58 -12.12 9.18 -14.97
N ASP A 59 -13.19 9.96 -15.05
CA ASP A 59 -13.10 11.39 -15.35
C ASP A 59 -12.39 12.15 -14.22
N ASN A 60 -12.76 11.87 -12.97
CA ASN A 60 -12.16 12.49 -11.81
C ASN A 60 -10.72 12.03 -11.61
N PHE A 61 -10.42 10.76 -11.89
CA PHE A 61 -9.06 10.22 -11.85
C PHE A 61 -8.16 10.90 -12.87
N VAL A 62 -8.53 10.97 -14.15
CA VAL A 62 -7.73 11.59 -15.21
C VAL A 62 -7.47 13.07 -14.91
N LYS A 63 -8.51 13.79 -14.46
CA LYS A 63 -8.38 15.21 -14.07
C LYS A 63 -7.48 15.41 -12.85
N SER A 64 -7.62 14.57 -11.82
CA SER A 64 -6.96 14.79 -10.53
C SER A 64 -5.55 14.23 -10.48
N PHE A 65 -5.33 13.01 -10.99
CA PHE A 65 -4.07 12.29 -10.84
C PHE A 65 -2.92 13.00 -11.55
N GLY A 66 -3.16 13.51 -12.77
CA GLY A 66 -2.17 14.28 -13.52
C GLY A 66 -1.78 15.61 -12.85
N SER A 67 -2.65 16.17 -12.00
CA SER A 67 -2.40 17.46 -11.33
C SER A 67 -1.31 17.39 -10.26
N PHE A 68 -1.00 16.20 -9.73
CA PHE A 68 -0.04 16.04 -8.64
C PHE A 68 1.42 16.21 -9.07
N ARG A 69 1.72 16.06 -10.37
CA ARG A 69 3.06 16.28 -10.97
C ARG A 69 4.19 15.66 -10.12
N VAL A 70 4.02 14.39 -9.73
CA VAL A 70 4.94 13.68 -8.84
C VAL A 70 6.33 13.55 -9.46
N ASP A 71 6.39 13.36 -10.77
CA ASP A 71 7.61 13.34 -11.58
C ASP A 71 8.40 14.66 -11.49
N GLU A 72 7.71 15.79 -11.43
CA GLU A 72 8.37 17.07 -11.24
C GLU A 72 8.77 17.33 -9.80
N ALA A 73 7.95 16.90 -8.84
CA ALA A 73 8.25 17.07 -7.43
C ALA A 73 9.44 16.21 -6.97
N PHE A 74 9.60 15.02 -7.59
CA PHE A 74 10.65 14.05 -7.32
C PHE A 74 11.35 13.61 -8.63
N PRO A 75 12.21 14.46 -9.23
CA PRO A 75 12.88 14.15 -10.49
C PRO A 75 13.80 12.92 -10.44
N ASP A 76 14.28 12.56 -9.24
CA ASP A 76 15.12 11.38 -8.97
C ASP A 76 14.31 10.19 -8.42
N LEU A 77 12.98 10.22 -8.52
CA LEU A 77 12.13 9.13 -8.03
C LEU A 77 12.42 7.83 -8.78
N VAL A 78 12.88 6.84 -8.05
CA VAL A 78 13.00 5.47 -8.52
C VAL A 78 11.90 4.65 -7.87
N THR A 79 11.04 4.07 -8.71
CA THR A 79 10.01 3.12 -8.28
C THR A 79 10.32 1.74 -8.82
N GLN A 80 10.32 0.75 -7.93
CA GLN A 80 10.45 -0.66 -8.28
C GLN A 80 9.09 -1.32 -8.15
N TYR A 81 8.68 -2.02 -9.20
CA TYR A 81 7.48 -2.85 -9.25
C TYR A 81 7.93 -4.31 -9.36
N TYR A 82 7.40 -5.18 -8.50
CA TYR A 82 7.83 -6.58 -8.42
C TYR A 82 6.69 -7.49 -7.96
N GLY A 83 6.90 -8.81 -8.06
CA GLY A 83 5.94 -9.80 -7.55
C GLY A 83 4.62 -9.88 -8.32
N PHE A 84 4.68 -9.67 -9.65
CA PHE A 84 3.52 -9.80 -10.53
C PHE A 84 2.94 -11.22 -10.50
N ARG A 85 1.66 -11.33 -10.15
CA ARG A 85 0.92 -12.59 -9.99
C ARG A 85 -0.55 -12.42 -10.31
N LEU A 86 -1.20 -13.46 -10.82
CA LEU A 86 -2.63 -13.45 -11.09
C LEU A 86 -3.43 -13.54 -9.78
N ASP A 87 -4.63 -12.97 -9.78
CA ASP A 87 -5.60 -13.11 -8.69
C ASP A 87 -6.31 -14.49 -8.79
N PRO A 88 -6.34 -15.29 -7.71
CA PRO A 88 -6.97 -16.61 -7.72
C PRO A 88 -8.52 -16.57 -7.63
N VAL A 89 -9.11 -15.40 -7.47
CA VAL A 89 -10.55 -15.19 -7.27
C VAL A 89 -11.14 -14.35 -8.40
N GLN A 90 -10.48 -13.26 -8.78
CA GLN A 90 -10.98 -12.32 -9.77
C GLN A 90 -10.29 -12.48 -11.14
N PRO A 91 -11.01 -12.91 -12.20
CA PRO A 91 -10.44 -13.02 -13.54
C PRO A 91 -9.85 -11.70 -14.02
N GLY A 92 -8.73 -11.76 -14.74
CA GLY A 92 -8.09 -10.59 -15.34
C GLY A 92 -7.48 -9.60 -14.35
N ARG A 93 -7.39 -9.94 -13.05
CA ARG A 93 -6.68 -9.12 -12.07
C ARG A 93 -5.24 -9.59 -11.86
N LEU A 94 -4.35 -8.61 -11.87
CA LEU A 94 -2.92 -8.77 -11.62
C LEU A 94 -2.53 -8.06 -10.34
N TRP A 95 -1.95 -8.78 -9.38
CA TRP A 95 -1.35 -8.23 -8.17
C TRP A 95 0.15 -8.00 -8.35
N PHE A 96 0.67 -6.96 -7.72
CA PHE A 96 2.10 -6.66 -7.67
C PHE A 96 2.39 -5.74 -6.49
N ASP A 97 3.65 -5.66 -6.10
CA ASP A 97 4.11 -4.81 -5.02
C ASP A 97 4.99 -3.68 -5.55
N GLN A 98 5.02 -2.57 -4.82
CA GLN A 98 5.71 -1.36 -5.19
C GLN A 98 6.51 -0.79 -4.00
N ILE A 99 7.74 -0.36 -4.27
CA ILE A 99 8.56 0.45 -3.36
C ILE A 99 9.19 1.61 -4.13
N SER A 100 9.26 2.79 -3.51
CA SER A 100 9.80 4.00 -4.15
C SER A 100 10.78 4.74 -3.24
N SER A 101 11.79 5.36 -3.85
CA SER A 101 12.73 6.26 -3.19
C SER A 101 13.04 7.46 -4.06
N GLY A 102 13.05 8.67 -3.50
CA GLY A 102 13.35 9.90 -4.24
C GLY A 102 13.47 11.11 -3.31
N SER A 103 13.86 12.24 -3.84
CA SER A 103 14.14 13.48 -3.11
C SER A 103 13.21 14.60 -3.57
N HIS A 104 12.53 15.25 -2.62
CA HIS A 104 11.62 16.35 -2.92
C HIS A 104 12.40 17.62 -3.27
N THR A 105 12.76 17.75 -4.54
CA THR A 105 13.61 18.82 -5.08
C THR A 105 12.90 19.71 -6.11
N GLY A 106 11.73 19.30 -6.60
CA GLY A 106 10.82 20.16 -7.35
C GLY A 106 9.63 20.62 -6.53
N ASN A 107 8.72 21.35 -7.18
CA ASN A 107 7.49 21.79 -6.55
C ASN A 107 6.45 20.67 -6.60
N PHE A 108 5.83 20.37 -5.46
CA PHE A 108 4.67 19.49 -5.42
C PHE A 108 3.43 20.26 -5.88
N GLY A 109 2.83 19.83 -6.99
CA GLY A 109 1.62 20.40 -7.59
C GLY A 109 0.34 19.71 -7.16
N GLY A 110 -0.82 20.32 -7.42
CA GLY A 110 -2.15 19.78 -7.14
C GLY A 110 -3.04 20.73 -6.33
N PRO A 111 -4.23 20.28 -5.87
CA PRO A 111 -5.15 21.10 -5.07
C PRO A 111 -4.58 21.56 -3.71
N PHE A 112 -3.46 20.99 -3.28
CA PHE A 112 -2.90 21.17 -1.94
C PHE A 112 -1.97 22.39 -1.75
N LYS A 113 -2.03 23.38 -2.66
CA LYS A 113 -1.11 24.55 -2.73
C LYS A 113 0.32 24.12 -3.05
N HIS A 114 1.04 24.90 -3.87
CA HIS A 114 2.41 24.63 -4.29
C HIS A 114 3.33 24.37 -3.10
N ILE A 115 3.64 23.11 -2.83
CA ILE A 115 4.60 22.76 -1.78
C ILE A 115 5.98 22.97 -2.37
N LYS A 116 6.73 23.92 -1.81
CA LYS A 116 8.11 24.21 -2.22
C LYS A 116 9.00 22.99 -1.93
N PRO A 117 10.07 22.79 -2.72
CA PRO A 117 11.01 21.70 -2.48
C PRO A 117 11.56 21.75 -1.05
N THR A 118 11.44 20.63 -0.34
CA THR A 118 11.87 20.54 1.06
C THR A 118 13.27 19.94 1.21
N GLY A 119 13.83 19.40 0.13
CA GLY A 119 15.10 18.67 0.14
C GLY A 119 15.05 17.34 0.90
N LYS A 120 13.88 16.91 1.37
CA LYS A 120 13.72 15.67 2.12
C LYS A 120 13.68 14.47 1.18
N LYS A 121 14.38 13.40 1.58
CA LYS A 121 14.26 12.09 0.95
C LYS A 121 12.98 11.40 1.40
N VAL A 122 12.29 10.77 0.47
CA VAL A 122 11.13 9.90 0.70
C VAL A 122 11.55 8.47 0.40
N ASN A 123 11.23 7.56 1.31
CA ASN A 123 11.34 6.12 1.11
C ASN A 123 9.99 5.53 1.49
N THR A 124 9.27 4.97 0.53
CA THR A 124 7.98 4.33 0.82
C THR A 124 8.19 2.95 1.45
N PRO A 125 7.28 2.48 2.30
CA PRO A 125 7.20 1.06 2.60
C PRO A 125 6.80 0.27 1.34
N PRO A 126 6.96 -1.07 1.36
CA PRO A 126 6.32 -1.95 0.39
C PRO A 126 4.80 -1.77 0.41
N GLN A 127 4.21 -1.61 -0.77
CA GLN A 127 2.77 -1.45 -0.96
C GLN A 127 2.25 -2.48 -1.95
N ALA A 128 1.16 -3.15 -1.61
CA ALA A 128 0.45 -4.01 -2.54
C ALA A 128 -0.47 -3.17 -3.44
N GLN A 129 -0.49 -3.53 -4.72
CA GLN A 129 -1.31 -2.91 -5.76
C GLN A 129 -1.98 -4.01 -6.60
N SER A 130 -3.10 -3.66 -7.23
CA SER A 130 -3.70 -4.51 -8.25
C SER A 130 -4.24 -3.70 -9.42
N ILE A 131 -4.17 -4.30 -10.61
CA ILE A 131 -4.81 -3.79 -11.83
C ILE A 131 -5.76 -4.87 -12.31
N THR A 132 -7.02 -4.52 -12.56
CA THR A 132 -8.02 -5.41 -13.16
C THR A 132 -8.26 -4.99 -14.60
N PHE A 133 -8.23 -5.95 -15.52
CA PHE A 133 -8.45 -5.74 -16.94
C PHE A 133 -9.79 -6.31 -17.40
N ASN A 134 -10.41 -5.69 -18.40
CA ASN A 134 -11.47 -6.32 -19.19
C ASN A 134 -10.86 -7.20 -20.31
N GLU A 135 -11.69 -7.96 -21.02
CA GLU A 135 -11.25 -8.87 -22.09
C GLU A 135 -10.58 -8.13 -23.26
N GLN A 136 -10.87 -6.85 -23.44
CA GLN A 136 -10.24 -5.97 -24.44
C GLN A 136 -8.85 -5.48 -23.98
N GLY A 137 -8.47 -5.76 -22.73
CA GLY A 137 -7.19 -5.34 -22.15
C GLY A 137 -7.16 -3.91 -21.63
N GLN A 138 -8.32 -3.27 -21.46
CA GLN A 138 -8.42 -1.97 -20.77
C GLN A 138 -8.53 -2.18 -19.27
N VAL A 139 -8.04 -1.23 -18.49
CA VAL A 139 -8.09 -1.25 -17.03
C VAL A 139 -9.48 -0.84 -16.56
N THR A 140 -10.14 -1.72 -15.81
CA THR A 140 -11.42 -1.46 -15.14
C THR A 140 -11.26 -1.05 -13.69
N GLN A 141 -10.15 -1.44 -13.05
CA GLN A 141 -9.91 -1.10 -11.66
C GLN A 141 -8.43 -0.98 -11.37
N PHE A 142 -8.03 0.07 -10.66
CA PHE A 142 -6.70 0.21 -10.07
C PHE A 142 -6.81 0.36 -8.56
N THR A 143 -6.17 -0.56 -7.82
CA THR A 143 -6.06 -0.47 -6.36
C THR A 143 -4.61 -0.31 -5.94
N GLY A 144 -4.39 0.46 -4.88
CA GLY A 144 -3.04 0.70 -4.35
C GLY A 144 -3.08 1.46 -3.04
N GLY A 145 -1.90 1.81 -2.52
CA GLY A 145 -1.79 2.50 -1.23
C GLY A 145 -1.87 1.57 0.00
N TYR A 146 -1.97 0.25 -0.20
CA TYR A 146 -2.05 -0.74 0.87
C TYR A 146 -0.66 -1.12 1.37
N VAL A 147 -0.25 -0.53 2.48
CA VAL A 147 1.08 -0.76 3.08
C VAL A 147 1.17 -2.16 3.69
N VAL A 148 2.16 -2.94 3.25
CA VAL A 148 2.38 -4.32 3.69
C VAL A 148 3.27 -4.39 4.95
N ASP A 149 4.27 -3.50 5.07
CA ASP A 149 5.01 -3.31 6.33
C ASP A 149 5.17 -1.82 6.66
N ARG A 150 4.37 -1.36 7.62
CA ARG A 150 4.32 0.03 8.07
C ARG A 150 5.57 0.53 8.81
N ARG A 151 6.49 -0.38 9.16
CA ARG A 151 7.74 -0.04 9.87
C ARG A 151 8.87 0.34 8.90
N MET A 152 8.70 0.04 7.62
CA MET A 152 9.68 0.35 6.59
C MET A 152 9.48 1.77 6.05
N GLY A 153 10.57 2.35 5.55
CA GLY A 153 10.55 3.69 4.97
C GLY A 153 10.37 4.80 6.02
N ASN A 154 9.99 5.99 5.55
CA ASN A 154 9.80 7.18 6.39
C ASN A 154 8.45 7.86 6.20
N THR A 155 7.47 7.16 5.65
CA THR A 155 6.12 7.68 5.41
C THR A 155 5.17 7.52 6.61
N GLY A 156 5.69 7.10 7.77
CA GLY A 156 4.87 6.84 8.95
C GLY A 156 3.91 5.65 8.79
N GLY A 157 4.17 4.77 7.82
CA GLY A 157 3.31 3.64 7.51
C GLY A 157 2.11 3.98 6.63
N LEU A 158 2.08 5.17 6.05
CA LEU A 158 1.06 5.62 5.10
C LEU A 158 1.48 5.26 3.67
N GLY A 159 0.50 4.88 2.86
CA GLY A 159 0.67 4.58 1.43
C GLY A 159 0.30 5.76 0.53
N GLY A 160 0.54 5.57 -0.76
CA GLY A 160 0.21 6.52 -1.82
C GLY A 160 0.72 7.93 -1.55
N LEU A 161 -0.06 8.92 -1.98
CA LEU A 161 0.27 10.32 -1.82
C LEU A 161 0.34 10.76 -0.35
N PHE A 162 -0.48 10.18 0.53
CA PHE A 162 -0.49 10.55 1.95
C PHE A 162 0.84 10.23 2.63
N GLY A 163 1.46 9.09 2.26
CA GLY A 163 2.79 8.74 2.72
C GLY A 163 3.88 9.70 2.25
N ILE A 164 3.83 10.09 0.97
CA ILE A 164 4.76 11.08 0.40
C ILE A 164 4.63 12.41 1.13
N MET A 165 3.40 12.91 1.30
CA MET A 165 3.10 14.16 2.00
C MET A 165 3.59 14.13 3.46
N HIS A 166 3.39 13.02 4.16
CA HIS A 166 3.90 12.83 5.52
C HIS A 166 5.42 12.93 5.57
N ALA A 167 6.12 12.20 4.69
CA ALA A 167 7.58 12.15 4.65
C ALA A 167 8.21 13.53 4.36
N ILE A 168 7.57 14.37 3.54
CA ILE A 168 8.03 15.74 3.29
C ILE A 168 7.62 16.75 4.38
N GLY A 169 6.85 16.33 5.39
CA GLY A 169 6.42 17.16 6.53
C GLY A 169 5.12 17.94 6.31
N HIS A 170 4.31 17.53 5.35
CA HIS A 170 3.01 18.14 5.02
C HIS A 170 1.87 17.14 5.24
N THR A 171 1.88 16.42 6.37
CA THR A 171 0.82 15.46 6.71
C THR A 171 -0.55 16.15 6.72
N LEU A 172 -1.54 15.54 6.08
CA LEU A 172 -2.89 16.11 5.99
C LEU A 172 -3.60 16.07 7.37
N PRO A 173 -4.37 17.11 7.72
CA PRO A 173 -4.89 17.30 9.08
C PRO A 173 -6.19 16.51 9.35
N PHE A 174 -6.28 15.27 8.86
CA PHE A 174 -7.41 14.37 9.15
C PHE A 174 -6.92 12.98 9.58
N PRO A 175 -7.69 12.24 10.40
CA PRO A 175 -7.23 11.03 11.07
C PRO A 175 -6.67 9.94 10.14
N GLU A 176 -7.30 9.73 8.99
CA GLU A 176 -6.97 8.67 8.03
C GLU A 176 -5.63 8.91 7.32
N ALA A 177 -5.15 10.16 7.30
CA ALA A 177 -3.83 10.53 6.76
C ALA A 177 -2.76 10.66 7.85
N GLN A 178 -3.02 10.19 9.08
CA GLN A 178 -2.04 10.18 10.15
C GLN A 178 -1.41 8.79 10.33
N PRO A 179 -0.11 8.71 10.68
CA PRO A 179 0.52 7.45 11.06
C PRO A 179 -0.28 6.67 12.10
N PHE A 180 -0.31 5.35 11.97
CA PHE A 180 -0.99 4.50 12.95
C PHE A 180 -0.43 4.73 14.36
N ARG A 181 -1.33 4.98 15.32
CA ARG A 181 -1.01 5.03 16.75
C ARG A 181 -1.94 4.11 17.50
N LEU A 182 -1.39 3.40 18.48
CA LEU A 182 -2.20 2.58 19.39
C LEU A 182 -3.13 3.48 20.19
N SER A 183 -4.39 3.06 20.32
CA SER A 183 -5.35 3.75 21.17
C SER A 183 -4.89 3.73 22.64
N TYR A 184 -5.25 4.76 23.40
CA TYR A 184 -4.95 4.81 24.83
C TYR A 184 -5.49 3.60 25.58
N ARG A 185 -6.71 3.15 25.21
CA ARG A 185 -7.34 1.93 25.76
C ARG A 185 -6.47 0.70 25.53
N TYR A 186 -5.99 0.49 24.30
CA TYR A 186 -5.14 -0.65 23.98
C TYR A 186 -3.82 -0.63 24.76
N ARG A 187 -3.20 0.55 24.88
CA ARG A 187 -1.95 0.72 25.66
C ARG A 187 -2.17 0.36 27.13
N PHE A 188 -3.28 0.80 27.70
CA PHE A 188 -3.65 0.49 29.08
C PHE A 188 -3.86 -1.02 29.29
N PHE A 189 -4.68 -1.67 28.46
CA PHE A 189 -4.91 -3.11 28.59
C PHE A 189 -3.65 -3.93 28.38
N THR A 190 -2.78 -3.53 27.45
CA THR A 190 -1.48 -4.18 27.24
C THR A 190 -0.60 -4.08 28.48
N TYR A 191 -0.58 -2.91 29.14
CA TYR A 191 0.18 -2.72 30.37
C TYR A 191 -0.35 -3.61 31.50
N VAL A 192 -1.67 -3.62 31.72
CA VAL A 192 -2.30 -4.48 32.73
C VAL A 192 -1.99 -5.96 32.46
N ASN A 193 -2.14 -6.41 31.22
CA ASN A 193 -1.84 -7.80 30.85
C ASN A 193 -0.37 -8.17 31.11
N LYS A 194 0.59 -7.30 30.77
CA LYS A 194 2.01 -7.53 31.06
C LYS A 194 2.28 -7.65 32.56
N THR A 195 1.67 -6.79 33.37
CA THR A 195 1.80 -6.85 34.83
C THR A 195 1.21 -8.13 35.40
N VAL A 196 0.03 -8.52 34.92
CA VAL A 196 -0.62 -9.78 35.32
C VAL A 196 0.25 -10.98 34.95
N GLN A 197 0.74 -11.07 33.72
CA GLN A 197 1.65 -12.14 33.27
C GLN A 197 2.94 -12.19 34.10
N TYR A 198 3.51 -11.03 34.45
CA TYR A 198 4.68 -10.95 35.32
C TYR A 198 4.38 -11.50 36.72
N ILE A 199 3.26 -11.10 37.34
CA ILE A 199 2.84 -11.60 38.66
C ILE A 199 2.60 -13.11 38.61
N TYR A 200 1.87 -13.61 37.61
CA TYR A 200 1.66 -15.04 37.43
C TYR A 200 2.97 -15.82 37.24
N GLY A 201 3.92 -15.28 36.47
CA GLY A 201 5.24 -15.88 36.29
C GLY A 201 6.04 -15.95 37.59
N VAL A 202 6.04 -14.88 38.39
CA VAL A 202 6.69 -14.84 39.70
C VAL A 202 6.06 -15.83 40.68
N VAL A 203 4.72 -15.84 40.79
CA VAL A 203 3.99 -16.74 41.69
C VAL A 203 4.20 -18.21 41.31
N ASN A 204 4.12 -18.55 40.02
CA ASN A 204 4.36 -19.93 39.58
C ASN A 204 5.84 -20.34 39.73
N GLY A 205 6.78 -19.41 39.56
CA GLY A 205 8.20 -19.65 39.82
C GLY A 205 8.49 -19.93 41.31
N LEU A 206 7.87 -19.18 42.21
CA LEU A 206 7.96 -19.38 43.67
C LEU A 206 7.33 -20.71 44.10
N LEU A 207 6.12 -21.02 43.62
CA LEU A 207 5.43 -22.29 43.92
C LEU A 207 6.16 -23.51 43.35
N GLY A 208 6.81 -23.35 42.19
CA GLY A 208 7.67 -24.40 41.61
C GLY A 208 8.96 -24.62 42.42
N TYR A 209 9.52 -23.56 42.99
CA TYR A 209 10.74 -23.63 43.81
C TYR A 209 10.48 -24.27 45.19
N GLU A 210 9.33 -24.02 45.81
CA GLU A 210 8.92 -24.68 47.06
C GLU A 210 8.73 -26.19 46.90
N LYS A 211 8.15 -26.64 45.77
CA LYS A 211 8.02 -28.08 45.47
C LYS A 211 9.35 -28.79 45.28
N ALA A 212 10.40 -28.11 44.81
CA ALA A 212 11.73 -28.68 44.58
C ALA A 212 12.60 -28.76 45.84
N LYS A 213 12.28 -28.01 46.91
CA LYS A 213 12.96 -28.09 48.21
C LYS A 213 12.37 -29.12 49.17
N GLY A 214 11.20 -29.68 48.84
CA GLY A 214 10.48 -30.67 49.64
C GLY A 214 10.71 -32.13 49.22
N SER A 215 11.64 -32.42 48.30
CA SER A 215 12.03 -33.77 47.89
C SER A 215 13.43 -34.14 48.40
#